data_AF-C0HJX7-F1
#
_entry.id   AF-C0HJX7-F1
#
_cell.length_a   1.000
_cell.length_b   1.000
_cell.length_c   1.000
_cell.angle_alpha   90.00
_cell.angle_beta   90.00
_cell.angle_gamma   90.00
#
_symmetry.space_group_name_H-M   'P 1'
#
loop_
_entity.id
_entity.type
_entity.pdbx_description
1 polymer ?
#
loop_
_entity_poly.entity_id
_entity_poly.type
_entity_poly.pdbx_seq_one_letter_code
_entity_poly.pdbx_strand_id
1 'polypeptide(L)' 'ATCDLLSGTGANHSACAAHCLLRGNRGGYCNGKAVCVCRN' A
#
# COMPACT_ATOMS: atom_id res chain seq x y z
N ALA A 1 1.12 -6.39 -2.91
CA ALA A 1 0.25 -5.24 -2.58
C ALA A 1 0.06 -4.40 -3.84
N THR A 2 -0.79 -4.87 -4.75
CA THR A 2 -1.20 -4.12 -5.95
C THR A 2 -2.31 -3.17 -5.54
N CYS A 3 -2.18 -1.90 -5.91
CA CYS A 3 -3.21 -0.90 -5.70
C CYS A 3 -4.20 -0.85 -6.88
N ASP A 4 -4.26 -1.94 -7.66
CA ASP A 4 -5.01 -2.06 -8.90
C ASP A 4 -6.52 -2.15 -8.64
N LEU A 5 -7.23 -1.13 -9.14
CA LEU A 5 -8.65 -1.05 -9.48
C LEU A 5 -9.75 -1.20 -8.40
N LEU A 6 -9.51 -1.78 -7.22
CA LEU A 6 -10.52 -1.77 -6.13
C LEU A 6 -10.46 -0.49 -5.25
N SER A 7 -9.89 0.60 -5.80
CA SER A 7 -9.74 1.91 -5.15
C SER A 7 -11.05 2.62 -4.81
N GLY A 8 -12.22 2.06 -5.17
CA GLY A 8 -13.51 2.57 -4.71
C GLY A 8 -13.72 2.47 -3.19
N THR A 9 -12.95 1.64 -2.47
CA THR A 9 -13.22 1.33 -1.05
C THR A 9 -12.10 1.66 -0.06
N GLY A 10 -11.01 2.33 -0.46
CA GLY A 10 -9.95 2.79 0.46
C GLY A 10 -9.15 1.70 1.19
N ALA A 11 -9.60 0.44 1.17
CA ALA A 11 -9.04 -0.66 1.94
C ALA A 11 -7.63 -1.09 1.46
N ASN A 12 -7.31 -0.90 0.18
CA ASN A 12 -6.01 -1.32 -0.35
C ASN A 12 -4.85 -0.39 0.08
N HIS A 13 -5.10 0.91 0.30
CA HIS A 13 -4.09 1.79 0.90
C HIS A 13 -3.66 1.25 2.27
N SER A 14 -4.63 0.79 3.08
CA SER A 14 -4.37 0.13 4.35
C SER A 14 -3.67 -1.22 4.18
N ALA A 15 -4.01 -2.02 3.17
CA ALA A 15 -3.34 -3.29 2.89
C ALA A 15 -1.86 -3.08 2.50
N CYS A 16 -1.57 -2.09 1.65
CA CYS A 16 -0.20 -1.69 1.33
C CYS A 16 0.55 -1.21 2.59
N ALA A 17 -0.05 -0.31 3.36
CA ALA A 17 0.55 0.19 4.60
C ALA A 17 0.82 -0.93 5.61
N ALA A 18 -0.18 -1.78 5.88
CA ALA A 18 -0.07 -2.93 6.77
C ALA A 18 0.97 -3.94 6.27
N HIS A 19 1.00 -4.23 4.97
CA HIS A 19 2.02 -5.10 4.38
C HIS A 19 3.44 -4.58 4.62
N CYS A 20 3.64 -3.27 4.41
CA CYS A 20 4.95 -2.65 4.63
C CYS A 20 5.33 -2.63 6.12
N LEU A 21 4.37 -2.36 7.01
CA LEU A 21 4.55 -2.41 8.46
C LEU A 21 4.93 -3.82 8.94
N LEU A 22 4.22 -4.85 8.49
CA LEU A 22 4.54 -6.26 8.80
C LEU A 22 5.92 -6.68 8.29
N ARG A 23 6.40 -6.04 7.23
CA ARG A 23 7.74 -6.28 6.68
C ARG A 23 8.85 -5.49 7.40
N GLY A 24 8.50 -4.73 8.44
CA GLY A 24 9.45 -3.93 9.24
C GLY A 24 9.75 -2.54 8.66
N ASN A 25 9.04 -2.12 7.62
CA ASN A 25 9.13 -0.75 7.13
C ASN A 25 8.24 0.17 7.96
N ARG A 26 8.46 1.49 7.91
CA ARG A 26 7.66 2.51 8.62
C ARG A 26 6.25 2.70 8.09
N GLY A 27 5.87 1.96 7.05
CA GLY A 27 4.58 2.03 6.39
C GLY A 27 4.74 1.99 4.88
N GLY A 28 3.63 2.17 4.16
CA GLY A 28 3.61 2.14 2.71
C GLY A 28 2.51 2.99 2.14
N TYR A 29 2.66 3.38 0.87
CA TYR A 29 1.68 4.16 0.14
C TYR A 29 1.59 3.66 -1.31
N CYS A 30 0.41 3.78 -1.90
CA CYS A 30 0.23 3.55 -3.32
C CYS A 30 0.72 4.79 -4.10
N ASN A 31 1.58 4.60 -5.09
CA ASN A 31 1.97 5.66 -6.02
C ASN A 31 0.96 5.79 -7.18
N GLY A 32 1.11 6.84 -8.01
CA GLY A 32 0.24 7.07 -9.17
C GLY A 32 0.30 6.01 -10.28
N LYS A 33 1.13 4.97 -10.13
CA LYS A 33 1.21 3.80 -11.01
C LYS A 33 0.53 2.56 -10.40
N ALA A 34 -0.27 2.73 -9.35
CA ALA A 34 -0.89 1.64 -8.58
C ALA A 34 0.11 0.66 -7.93
N VAL A 35 1.36 1.11 -7.72
CA VAL A 35 2.39 0.31 -7.06
C VAL A 35 2.46 0.70 -5.59
N CYS A 36 2.40 -0.29 -4.70
CA CYS A 36 2.68 -0.10 -3.28
C CYS A 36 4.18 0.15 -3.06
N VAL A 37 4.51 1.32 -2.51
CA VAL A 37 5.86 1.73 -2.14
C VAL A 37 5.98 1.72 -0.61
N CYS A 38 6.83 0.84 -0.07
CA CYS A 38 7.16 0.85 1.35
C CYS A 38 8.17 1.95 1.66
N ARG A 39 7.92 2.73 2.71
CA ARG A 39 8.84 3.73 3.25
C ARG A 39 9.56 3.12 4.45
N ASN A 40 10.88 3.02 4.39
CA ASN A 40 11.70 2.61 5.54
C ASN A 40 11.96 3.81 6.46
#